data_AF-A0A975WW43-F1
#
_entry.id   AF-A0A975WW43-F1
#
_cell.length_a   1.000
_cell.length_b   1.000
_cell.length_c   1.000
_cell.angle_alpha   90.00
_cell.angle_beta   90.00
_cell.angle_gamma   90.00
#
_symmetry.space_group_name_H-M   'P 1'
#
loop_
_entity.id
_entity.type
_entity.pdbx_description
1 polymer ?
#
loop_
_entity_poly.entity_id
_entity_poly.type
_entity_poly.pdbx_seq_one_letter_code
_entity_poly.pdbx_strand_id
1 'polypeptide(L)'
;MGRFGKVGAGSHPARRRGGARGFSVWTLLVIVVFVVGVALPALRAIPSLVEYFSVKRAAGYAKQRAANKREVVEFFEKQAAIDRITAVKGEDLLIREDDNGTIQSVDFSYRTEVPVYGPLSLLITYSGTQH
;
A
#
# COMPACT_ATOMS: atom_id res chain seq x y z
N MET A 1 -87.72 21.35 18.00
CA MET A 1 -86.43 21.41 18.73
C MET A 1 -85.31 21.22 17.74
N GLY A 2 -84.50 22.26 17.51
CA GLY A 2 -83.28 22.17 16.72
C GLY A 2 -82.06 22.22 17.62
N ARG A 3 -81.06 21.39 17.30
CA ARG A 3 -79.66 21.74 17.08
C ARG A 3 -78.67 20.76 17.72
N PHE A 4 -77.84 20.18 16.84
CA PHE A 4 -76.38 20.07 16.94
C PHE A 4 -75.91 18.96 17.91
N GLY A 5 -75.20 17.92 17.48
CA GLY A 5 -74.03 17.94 16.59
C GLY A 5 -72.79 18.26 17.42
N LYS A 6 -71.87 17.30 17.56
CA LYS A 6 -70.40 17.41 17.70
C LYS A 6 -69.87 16.04 18.18
N VAL A 7 -69.10 15.28 17.40
CA VAL A 7 -67.72 15.46 16.89
C VAL A 7 -66.65 15.07 17.92
N GLY A 8 -65.73 14.21 17.47
CA GLY A 8 -64.35 14.12 17.94
C GLY A 8 -64.05 12.89 18.80
N ALA A 9 -62.93 12.21 18.68
CA ALA A 9 -61.76 12.44 17.85
C ALA A 9 -60.93 11.13 17.82
N GLY A 10 -60.62 10.63 16.62
CA GLY A 10 -59.61 9.59 16.44
C GLY A 10 -58.23 10.24 16.41
N SER A 11 -57.41 10.01 17.44
CA SER A 11 -56.01 10.41 17.48
C SER A 11 -55.20 9.57 16.48
N HIS A 12 -54.74 10.19 15.40
CA HIS A 12 -53.80 9.57 14.47
C HIS A 12 -52.37 9.61 15.04
N PRO A 13 -51.64 8.47 15.09
CA PRO A 13 -50.23 8.49 15.42
C PRO A 13 -49.44 9.15 14.28
N ALA A 14 -48.75 10.24 14.60
CA ALA A 14 -47.82 10.91 13.70
C ALA A 14 -46.65 9.97 13.36
N ARG A 15 -46.66 9.45 12.14
CA ARG A 15 -45.60 8.60 11.59
C ARG A 15 -44.36 9.47 11.36
N ARG A 16 -43.36 9.38 12.24
CA ARG A 16 -42.04 10.00 12.01
C ARG A 16 -41.41 9.34 10.78
N ARG A 17 -41.53 10.00 9.62
CA ARG A 17 -40.72 9.68 8.44
C ARG A 17 -39.27 10.04 8.80
N GLY A 18 -38.48 9.04 9.15
CA GLY A 18 -37.02 9.16 9.13
C GLY A 18 -36.61 9.45 7.70
N GLY A 19 -36.36 10.72 7.39
CA GLY A 19 -35.86 11.11 6.09
C GLY A 19 -34.50 10.46 5.87
N ALA A 20 -34.41 9.57 4.89
CA ALA A 20 -33.12 9.15 4.35
C ALA A 20 -32.40 10.42 3.91
N ARG A 21 -31.36 10.82 4.64
CA ARG A 21 -30.49 11.91 4.22
C ARG A 21 -29.72 11.39 3.00
N GLY A 22 -30.23 11.71 1.82
CA GLY A 22 -29.59 11.36 0.56
C GLY A 22 -28.18 11.91 0.50
N PHE A 23 -27.28 11.18 -0.18
CA PHE A 23 -25.94 11.65 -0.43
C PHE A 23 -25.99 12.93 -1.26
N SER A 24 -25.37 14.01 -0.78
CA SER A 24 -25.27 15.24 -1.56
C SER A 24 -24.39 15.01 -2.79
N VAL A 25 -24.74 15.60 -3.93
CA VAL A 25 -23.89 15.64 -5.14
C VAL A 25 -22.50 16.16 -4.80
N TRP A 26 -22.40 17.10 -3.84
CA TRP A 26 -21.13 17.61 -3.36
C TRP A 26 -20.25 16.51 -2.75
N THR A 27 -20.83 15.67 -1.88
CA THR A 27 -20.09 14.57 -1.25
C THR A 27 -19.65 13.55 -2.30
N LEU A 28 -20.48 13.31 -3.33
CA LEU A 28 -20.10 12.44 -4.44
C LEU A 28 -18.88 12.99 -5.20
N LEU A 29 -18.88 14.28 -5.53
CA LEU A 29 -17.75 14.91 -6.24
C LEU A 29 -16.45 14.84 -5.43
N VAL A 30 -16.51 15.10 -4.13
CA VAL A 30 -15.34 14.98 -3.24
C VAL A 30 -14.79 13.55 -3.26
N ILE A 31 -15.66 12.55 -3.20
CA ILE A 31 -15.23 11.14 -3.28
C ILE A 31 -14.57 10.84 -4.63
N VAL A 32 -15.15 11.29 -5.74
CA VAL A 32 -14.57 11.05 -7.07
C VAL A 32 -13.17 11.65 -7.17
N VAL A 33 -13.00 12.90 -6.74
CA VAL A 33 -11.68 13.56 -6.74
C VAL A 33 -10.70 12.83 -5.83
N PHE A 34 -11.13 12.42 -4.63
CA PHE A 34 -10.30 11.65 -3.71
C PHE A 34 -9.88 10.29 -4.26
N VAL A 35 -10.81 9.58 -4.91
CA VAL A 35 -10.53 8.27 -5.50
C VAL A 35 -9.49 8.40 -6.62
N VAL A 36 -9.67 9.38 -7.51
CA VAL A 36 -8.74 9.61 -8.63
C VAL A 36 -7.39 10.12 -8.13
N GLY A 37 -7.38 11.09 -7.23
CA GLY A 37 -6.17 11.76 -6.78
C GLY A 37 -5.36 11.01 -5.71
N VAL A 38 -5.98 10.13 -4.94
CA VAL A 38 -5.33 9.44 -3.81
C VAL A 38 -5.52 7.93 -3.88
N ALA A 39 -6.76 7.44 -3.91
CA ALA A 39 -7.02 6.00 -3.74
C ALA A 39 -6.42 5.16 -4.87
N LEU A 40 -6.62 5.55 -6.12
CA LEU A 40 -6.09 4.84 -7.28
C LEU A 40 -4.55 4.85 -7.34
N PRO A 41 -3.84 5.98 -7.17
CA PRO A 41 -2.38 5.97 -7.04
C PRO A 41 -1.88 5.07 -5.91
N ALA A 42 -2.55 5.11 -4.75
CA ALA A 42 -2.19 4.25 -3.61
C ALA A 42 -2.34 2.76 -3.93
N LEU A 43 -3.43 2.37 -4.60
CA LEU A 43 -3.64 0.99 -5.05
C LEU A 43 -2.57 0.55 -6.06
N ARG A 44 -2.16 1.44 -6.97
CA ARG A 44 -1.08 1.16 -7.93
C ARG A 44 0.30 1.00 -7.29
N ALA A 45 0.52 1.55 -6.10
CA ALA A 45 1.75 1.38 -5.34
C ALA A 45 1.81 0.04 -4.57
N ILE A 46 0.73 -0.75 -4.52
CA ILE A 46 0.72 -2.04 -3.80
C ILE A 46 1.72 -3.05 -4.41
N PRO A 47 1.79 -3.26 -5.74
CA PRO A 47 2.76 -4.18 -6.32
C PRO A 47 4.21 -3.83 -5.96
N SER A 48 4.58 -2.54 -5.95
CA SER A 48 5.93 -2.12 -5.57
C SER A 48 6.25 -2.36 -4.10
N LEU A 49 5.26 -2.24 -3.21
CA LEU A 49 5.40 -2.62 -1.80
C LEU A 49 5.62 -4.13 -1.63
N VAL A 50 4.90 -4.96 -2.38
CA VAL A 50 5.08 -6.42 -2.36
C VAL A 50 6.49 -6.81 -2.84
N GLU A 51 7.00 -6.14 -3.87
CA GLU A 51 8.37 -6.33 -4.33
C GLU A 51 9.38 -5.91 -3.26
N TYR A 52 9.18 -4.78 -2.58
CA TYR A 52 10.02 -4.36 -1.45
C TYR A 52 10.10 -5.41 -0.33
N PHE A 53 8.96 -6.00 0.06
CA PHE A 53 8.97 -7.07 1.05
C PHE A 53 9.72 -8.32 0.55
N SER A 54 9.67 -8.59 -0.74
CA SER A 54 10.42 -9.69 -1.35
C SER A 54 11.92 -9.42 -1.34
N VAL A 55 12.35 -8.21 -1.71
CA VAL A 55 13.76 -7.76 -1.59
C VAL A 55 14.26 -7.89 -0.16
N LYS A 56 13.46 -7.41 0.81
CA LYS A 56 13.81 -7.51 2.23
C LYS A 56 14.01 -8.97 2.68
N ARG A 57 13.12 -9.88 2.25
CA ARG A 57 13.25 -11.32 2.54
C ARG A 57 14.47 -11.93 1.87
N ALA A 58 14.73 -11.59 0.62
CA ALA A 58 15.91 -12.08 -0.13
C ALA A 58 17.22 -11.61 0.50
N ALA A 59 17.32 -10.34 0.89
CA ALA A 59 18.48 -9.79 1.59
C ALA A 59 18.69 -10.49 2.96
N GLY A 60 17.61 -10.70 3.72
CA GLY A 60 17.68 -11.40 5.00
C GLY A 60 18.11 -12.86 4.85
N TYR A 61 17.58 -13.55 3.83
CA TYR A 61 17.97 -14.92 3.48
C TYR A 61 19.46 -15.00 3.11
N ALA A 62 19.93 -14.10 2.25
CA ALA A 62 21.31 -14.06 1.80
C ALA A 62 22.27 -13.82 2.97
N LYS A 63 21.97 -12.85 3.84
CA LYS A 63 22.75 -12.56 5.04
C LYS A 63 22.85 -13.76 5.98
N GLN A 64 21.77 -14.54 6.13
CA GLN A 64 21.75 -15.69 7.04
C GLN A 64 22.54 -16.90 6.53
N ARG A 65 22.68 -17.03 5.20
CA ARG A 65 23.31 -18.21 4.58
C ARG A 65 24.71 -17.97 4.06
N ALA A 66 25.06 -16.73 3.74
CA ALA A 66 26.36 -16.40 3.17
C ALA A 66 27.46 -16.35 4.22
N ALA A 67 28.62 -16.91 3.87
CA ALA A 67 29.85 -16.78 4.66
C ALA A 67 30.75 -15.62 4.18
N ASN A 68 30.52 -15.10 2.97
CA ASN A 68 31.32 -14.01 2.37
C ASN A 68 30.47 -13.19 1.38
N LYS A 69 30.98 -12.02 0.96
CA LYS A 69 30.31 -11.14 -0.02
C LYS A 69 29.83 -11.85 -1.29
N ARG A 70 30.63 -12.76 -1.87
CA ARG A 70 30.27 -13.44 -3.12
C ARG A 70 29.03 -14.31 -2.94
N GLU A 71 28.97 -15.02 -1.82
CA GLU A 71 27.81 -15.84 -1.46
C GLU A 71 26.57 -15.02 -1.19
N VAL A 72 26.67 -13.80 -0.64
CA VAL A 72 25.49 -12.92 -0.48
C VAL A 72 24.86 -12.62 -1.82
N VAL A 73 25.69 -12.22 -2.79
CA VAL A 73 25.22 -11.94 -4.15
C VAL A 73 24.56 -13.19 -4.74
N GLU A 74 25.20 -14.36 -4.63
CA GLU A 74 24.68 -15.61 -5.16
C GLU A 74 23.35 -16.04 -4.51
N PHE A 75 23.26 -16.00 -3.17
CA PHE A 75 22.04 -16.35 -2.45
C PHE A 75 20.91 -15.35 -2.67
N PHE A 76 21.24 -14.07 -2.78
CA PHE A 76 20.26 -13.04 -3.12
C PHE A 76 19.71 -13.27 -4.53
N GLU A 77 20.57 -13.46 -5.54
CA GLU A 77 20.16 -13.71 -6.93
C GLU A 77 19.28 -14.96 -7.06
N LYS A 78 19.64 -16.03 -6.35
CA LYS A 78 18.80 -17.25 -6.28
C LYS A 78 17.40 -16.94 -5.74
N GLN A 79 17.31 -16.18 -4.65
CA GLN A 79 16.02 -15.84 -4.05
C GLN A 79 15.25 -14.82 -4.91
N ALA A 80 15.95 -13.88 -5.55
CA ALA A 80 15.39 -12.91 -6.48
C ALA A 80 14.75 -13.59 -7.69
N ALA A 81 15.38 -14.64 -8.22
CA ALA A 81 14.81 -15.42 -9.31
C ALA A 81 13.51 -16.16 -8.89
N ILE A 82 13.44 -16.64 -7.64
CA ILE A 82 12.24 -17.31 -7.10
C ILE A 82 11.09 -16.31 -6.90
N ASP A 83 11.38 -15.18 -6.26
CA ASP A 83 10.39 -14.15 -5.93
C ASP A 83 10.12 -13.17 -7.10
N ARG A 84 10.79 -13.36 -8.24
CA ARG A 84 10.73 -12.51 -9.45
C ARG A 84 11.03 -11.04 -9.17
N ILE A 85 12.05 -10.80 -8.37
CA ILE A 85 12.54 -9.47 -8.05
C ILE A 85 13.26 -8.92 -9.28
N THR A 86 12.88 -7.71 -9.70
CA THR A 86 13.50 -7.01 -10.82
C THR A 86 14.03 -5.64 -10.45
N ALA A 87 13.55 -5.08 -9.33
CA ALA A 87 13.91 -3.74 -8.89
C ALA A 87 15.33 -3.60 -8.30
N VAL A 88 15.97 -4.71 -7.91
CA VAL A 88 17.31 -4.74 -7.31
C VAL A 88 18.04 -6.00 -7.76
N LYS A 89 19.31 -5.86 -8.13
CA LYS A 89 20.21 -6.99 -8.37
C LYS A 89 21.16 -7.19 -7.20
N GLY A 90 21.74 -8.38 -7.11
CA GLY A 90 22.74 -8.73 -6.11
C GLY A 90 23.99 -7.84 -6.18
N GLU A 91 24.34 -7.35 -7.38
CA GLU A 91 25.45 -6.41 -7.60
C GLU A 91 25.19 -5.02 -7.00
N ASP A 92 23.91 -4.62 -6.83
CA ASP A 92 23.51 -3.34 -6.25
C ASP A 92 23.51 -3.35 -4.71
N LEU A 93 23.77 -4.52 -4.10
CA LEU A 93 23.80 -4.66 -2.65
C LEU A 93 25.06 -4.05 -2.05
N LEU A 94 24.88 -3.24 -1.00
CA LEU A 94 25.98 -2.74 -0.20
C LEU A 94 26.20 -3.70 0.96
N ILE A 95 27.28 -4.47 0.88
CA ILE A 95 27.61 -5.51 1.84
C ILE A 95 28.70 -4.97 2.75
N ARG A 96 28.44 -4.96 4.06
CA ARG A 96 29.41 -4.58 5.08
C ARG A 96 29.91 -5.81 5.80
N GLU A 97 31.22 -5.95 5.85
CA GLU A 97 31.92 -7.01 6.56
C GLU A 97 32.64 -6.41 7.77
N ASP A 98 32.80 -7.21 8.83
CA ASP A 98 33.66 -6.87 9.95
C ASP A 98 35.14 -7.20 9.66
N ASP A 99 36.02 -6.89 10.61
CA ASP A 99 37.47 -7.14 10.48
C ASP A 99 37.82 -8.63 10.33
N ASN A 100 36.90 -9.53 10.67
CA ASN A 100 37.04 -10.98 10.56
C ASN A 100 36.42 -11.52 9.25
N GLY A 101 35.92 -10.65 8.37
CA GLY A 101 35.25 -11.03 7.12
C GLY A 101 33.82 -11.55 7.32
N THR A 102 33.26 -11.41 8.52
CA THR A 102 31.87 -11.78 8.80
C THR A 102 30.93 -10.71 8.30
N ILE A 103 29.84 -11.12 7.69
CA ILE A 103 28.85 -10.20 7.10
C ILE A 103 28.04 -9.54 8.21
N GLN A 104 28.28 -8.25 8.43
CA GLN A 104 27.61 -7.44 9.43
C GLN A 104 26.27 -6.92 8.91
N SER A 105 26.22 -6.48 7.65
CA SER A 105 24.95 -6.03 7.07
C SER A 105 24.88 -6.18 5.55
N VAL A 106 23.65 -6.34 5.07
CA VAL A 106 23.28 -6.28 3.65
C VAL A 106 22.29 -5.14 3.48
N ASP A 107 22.75 -4.05 2.88
CA ASP A 107 21.93 -2.87 2.59
C ASP A 107 21.50 -2.86 1.12
N PHE A 108 20.32 -2.32 0.87
CA PHE A 108 19.79 -2.09 -0.47
C PHE A 108 19.03 -0.77 -0.53
N SER A 109 19.05 -0.13 -1.70
CA SER A 109 18.34 1.12 -1.97
C SER A 109 18.02 1.21 -3.45
N TYR A 110 16.76 1.50 -3.78
CA TYR A 110 16.31 1.61 -5.17
C TYR A 110 15.08 2.52 -5.28
N ARG A 111 14.79 2.95 -6.50
CA ARG A 111 13.63 3.78 -6.81
C ARG A 111 12.69 3.02 -7.73
N THR A 112 11.40 3.07 -7.42
CA THR A 112 10.36 2.51 -8.28
C THR A 112 9.48 3.65 -8.77
N GLU A 113 9.36 3.74 -10.08
CA GLU A 113 8.41 4.62 -10.73
C GLU A 113 7.09 3.86 -10.98
N VAL A 114 6.00 4.38 -10.43
CA VAL A 114 4.65 3.83 -10.59
C VAL A 114 3.84 4.79 -11.45
N PRO A 115 3.55 4.45 -12.72
CA PRO A 115 2.71 5.27 -13.58
C PRO A 115 1.31 5.40 -12.98
N VAL A 116 0.80 6.63 -12.88
CA VAL A 116 -0.55 6.91 -12.37
C VAL A 116 -1.51 7.18 -13.53
N TYR A 117 -1.38 8.33 -14.21
CA TYR A 117 -2.23 8.70 -15.35
C TYR A 117 -1.46 9.55 -16.36
N GLY A 118 -1.46 9.13 -17.63
CA GLY A 118 -0.75 9.87 -18.68
C GLY A 118 0.71 10.13 -18.27
N PRO A 119 1.16 11.41 -18.23
CA PRO A 119 2.52 11.76 -17.84
C PRO A 119 2.76 11.79 -16.32
N LEU A 120 1.75 11.52 -15.48
CA LEU A 120 1.88 11.56 -14.02
C LEU A 120 2.33 10.21 -13.48
N SER A 121 3.46 10.19 -12.77
CA SER A 121 3.98 9.03 -12.05
C SER A 121 4.27 9.34 -10.58
N LEU A 122 4.23 8.30 -9.74
CA LEU A 122 4.73 8.34 -8.37
C LEU A 122 6.14 7.76 -8.36
N LEU A 123 7.08 8.48 -7.75
CA LEU A 123 8.41 7.97 -7.49
C LEU A 123 8.51 7.57 -6.02
N ILE A 124 8.73 6.29 -5.77
CA ILE A 124 8.87 5.75 -4.42
C ILE A 124 10.31 5.29 -4.25
N THR A 125 10.98 5.78 -3.20
CA THR A 125 12.32 5.31 -2.83
C THR A 125 12.20 4.28 -1.73
N TYR A 126 12.71 3.09 -1.99
CA TYR A 126 12.77 2.00 -1.02
C TYR A 126 14.21 1.79 -0.58
N SER A 127 14.40 1.60 0.71
CA SER A 127 15.70 1.23 1.28
C SER A 127 15.51 0.31 2.47
N GLY A 128 16.54 -0.47 2.76
CA GLY A 128 16.54 -1.37 3.90
C GLY A 128 17.94 -1.87 4.22
N THR A 129 18.15 -2.16 5.49
CA THR A 129 19.37 -2.78 6.03
C THR A 129 18.98 -4.08 6.72
N GLN A 130 19.65 -5.17 6.40
CA GLN A 130 19.52 -6.45 7.09
C GLN A 130 20.79 -6.70 7.90
N HIS A 131 20.65 -6.84 9.22
CA HIS A 131 21.74 -7.04 10.18
C HIS A 131 21.95 -8.50 10.56
#